data_AF-A0A1F3ESB6-F1
#
_entry.id   AF-A0A1F3ESB6-F1
#
_cell.length_a   1.000
_cell.length_b   1.000
_cell.length_c   1.000
_cell.angle_alpha   90.00
_cell.angle_beta   90.00
_cell.angle_gamma   90.00
#
_symmetry.space_group_name_H-M   'P 1'
#
loop_
_entity.id
_entity.type
_entity.pdbx_description
1 polymer ?
#
loop_
_entity_poly.entity_id
_entity_poly.type
_entity_poly.pdbx_seq_one_letter_code
_entity_poly.pdbx_strand_id
1 'polypeptide(L)'
;MLYDYFWSRNENQKGYLFKIGSGIVWGGIGIVLILTPWHFVPGIFFDTRSIMLSIAALFFGSIPGITAMIIIGAYRIFAGGAGAAMGTTVVFTSVTIGLLWWYFRPDWRRKNYLLELAAMGITVHLVMLGCTFLLPDEVRWNTIENIALPVILIYPLATVLLGILMLNQAENWENRKALNISEERWHFALEGPGDGVWDWNPQTNEIFYSKQ
;
A
#
# COMPACT_ATOMS: atom_id res chain seq x y z
N MET A 1 -16.65 3.94 -7.89
CA MET A 1 -15.88 4.65 -8.94
C MET A 1 -14.50 5.14 -8.50
N LEU A 2 -14.33 5.95 -7.45
CA LEU A 2 -13.00 6.43 -7.01
C LEU A 2 -12.12 5.32 -6.42
N TYR A 3 -12.70 4.47 -5.58
CA TYR A 3 -12.05 3.27 -4.99
C TYR A 3 -11.61 2.26 -6.05
N ASP A 4 -12.47 2.02 -7.03
CA ASP A 4 -12.30 1.10 -8.17
C ASP A 4 -11.10 1.47 -9.08
N TYR A 5 -10.77 2.77 -9.15
CA TYR A 5 -9.69 3.29 -9.98
C TYR A 5 -8.34 3.26 -9.24
N PHE A 6 -8.32 3.29 -7.91
CA PHE A 6 -7.09 3.17 -7.10
C PHE A 6 -6.39 1.84 -7.33
N TRP A 7 -7.15 0.73 -7.36
CA TRP A 7 -6.62 -0.63 -7.44
C TRP A 7 -6.42 -1.17 -8.86
N SER A 8 -6.81 -0.41 -9.89
CA SER A 8 -6.56 -0.79 -11.29
C SER A 8 -5.06 -0.95 -11.58
N ARG A 9 -4.69 -2.15 -12.07
CA ARG A 9 -3.34 -2.60 -12.43
C ARG A 9 -2.60 -1.76 -13.45
N ASN A 10 -3.32 -0.96 -14.24
CA ASN A 10 -2.72 -0.21 -15.33
C ASN A 10 -2.48 1.25 -14.94
N GLU A 11 -1.43 1.50 -14.15
CA GLU A 11 -0.97 2.85 -13.79
C GLU A 11 -0.73 3.75 -15.00
N ASN A 12 -0.34 3.18 -16.15
CA ASN A 12 -0.10 3.93 -17.37
C ASN A 12 -1.37 4.45 -18.06
N GLN A 13 -2.55 3.91 -17.73
CA GLN A 13 -3.83 4.44 -18.23
C GLN A 13 -4.45 5.47 -17.29
N LYS A 14 -3.83 5.74 -16.12
CA LYS A 14 -4.33 6.73 -15.17
C LYS A 14 -3.84 8.13 -15.51
N GLY A 15 -4.77 9.09 -15.61
CA GLY A 15 -4.43 10.49 -15.80
C GLY A 15 -3.58 11.05 -14.65
N TYR A 16 -2.69 12.01 -14.95
CA TYR A 16 -1.80 12.62 -13.95
C TYR A 16 -2.54 13.19 -12.74
N LEU A 17 -3.72 13.80 -12.95
CA LEU A 17 -4.56 14.34 -11.88
C LEU A 17 -4.95 13.29 -10.85
N PHE A 18 -5.31 12.08 -11.31
CA PHE A 18 -5.67 10.99 -10.40
C PHE A 18 -4.47 10.52 -9.58
N LYS A 19 -3.30 10.40 -10.20
CA LYS A 19 -2.06 9.99 -9.50
C LYS A 19 -1.69 10.99 -8.41
N ILE A 20 -1.76 12.29 -8.71
CA ILE A 20 -1.56 13.34 -7.72
C ILE A 20 -2.61 13.25 -6.61
N GLY A 21 -3.89 13.08 -6.95
CA GLY A 21 -4.97 12.89 -5.97
C GLY A 21 -4.72 11.70 -5.04
N SER A 22 -4.23 10.58 -5.59
CA SER A 22 -3.91 9.40 -4.78
C SER A 22 -2.76 9.63 -3.80
N GLY A 23 -1.73 10.37 -4.22
CA GLY A 23 -0.65 10.75 -3.32
C GLY A 23 -1.03 11.80 -2.29
N ILE A 24 -2.00 12.69 -2.59
CA ILE A 24 -2.59 13.59 -1.59
C ILE A 24 -3.30 12.79 -0.49
N VAL A 25 -4.07 11.75 -0.86
CA VAL A 25 -4.73 10.88 0.13
C VAL A 25 -3.69 10.20 1.03
N TRP A 26 -2.65 9.59 0.46
CA TRP A 26 -1.58 8.97 1.24
C TRP A 26 -0.79 9.99 2.08
N GLY A 27 -0.57 11.19 1.56
CA GLY A 27 0.00 12.31 2.30
C GLY A 27 -0.85 12.71 3.51
N GLY A 28 -2.17 12.78 3.34
CA GLY A 28 -3.13 13.04 4.41
C GLY A 28 -3.13 11.95 5.48
N ILE A 29 -3.17 10.67 5.09
CA ILE A 29 -3.05 9.54 6.03
C ILE A 29 -1.73 9.63 6.80
N GLY A 30 -0.63 9.96 6.12
CA GLY A 30 0.67 10.15 6.76
C GLY A 30 0.69 11.31 7.77
N ILE A 31 0.05 12.44 7.48
CA ILE A 31 -0.10 13.54 8.43
C ILE A 31 -0.90 13.08 9.65
N VAL A 32 -2.02 12.36 9.46
CA VAL A 32 -2.81 11.81 10.57
C VAL A 32 -1.94 10.91 11.45
N LEU A 33 -1.15 10.02 10.86
CA LEU A 33 -0.22 9.16 11.62
C LEU A 33 0.87 9.95 12.37
N ILE A 34 1.28 11.12 11.88
CA ILE A 34 2.20 12.01 12.63
C ILE A 34 1.47 12.65 13.82
N LEU A 35 0.21 13.04 13.64
CA LEU A 35 -0.60 13.69 14.66
C LEU A 35 -1.05 12.73 15.78
N THR A 36 -1.09 11.42 15.50
CA THR A 36 -1.47 10.39 16.47
C THR A 36 -0.28 9.49 16.85
N PRO A 37 0.74 10.02 17.54
CA PRO A 37 1.87 9.20 17.97
C PRO A 37 1.41 8.14 18.96
N TRP A 38 1.74 6.88 18.66
CA TRP A 38 1.49 5.77 19.59
C TRP A 38 2.58 5.72 20.66
N HIS A 39 2.17 5.98 21.90
CA HIS A 39 3.01 5.93 23.10
C HIS A 39 2.80 4.60 23.83
N PHE A 40 3.67 3.61 23.60
CA PHE A 40 3.59 2.33 24.32
C PHE A 40 4.21 2.42 25.72
N VAL A 41 5.15 3.35 25.93
CA VAL A 41 5.80 3.74 27.21
C VAL A 41 6.25 5.22 27.09
N PRO A 42 6.30 6.03 28.17
CA PRO A 42 6.82 7.40 28.11
C PRO A 42 8.23 7.43 27.49
N GLY A 43 8.38 8.10 26.34
CA GLY A 43 9.66 8.22 25.61
C GLY A 43 9.84 7.28 24.41
N ILE A 44 8.94 6.32 24.17
CA ILE A 44 8.99 5.42 23.00
C ILE A 44 7.96 5.85 21.95
N PHE A 45 8.43 6.26 20.77
CA PHE A 45 7.59 6.61 19.61
C PHE A 45 7.62 5.47 18.59
N PHE A 46 6.47 4.84 18.35
CA PHE A 46 6.35 3.80 17.32
C PHE A 46 6.20 4.42 15.93
N ASP A 47 7.20 4.20 15.05
CA ASP A 47 7.19 4.76 13.70
C ASP A 47 6.53 3.83 12.65
N THR A 48 5.20 3.82 12.59
CA THR A 48 4.45 3.05 11.57
C THR A 48 4.45 3.72 10.18
N ARG A 49 4.96 4.96 10.08
CA ARG A 49 4.90 5.77 8.85
C ARG A 49 5.86 5.26 7.79
N SER A 50 7.03 4.74 8.17
CA SER A 50 8.01 4.15 7.25
C SER A 50 7.41 2.96 6.48
N ILE A 51 6.65 2.11 7.19
CA ILE A 51 5.92 0.98 6.61
C ILE A 51 4.90 1.48 5.60
N MET A 52 4.03 2.40 6.01
CA MET A 52 2.98 2.95 5.15
C MET A 52 3.57 3.61 3.89
N LEU A 53 4.62 4.43 4.05
CA LEU A 53 5.22 5.20 2.96
C LEU A 53 5.94 4.30 1.95
N SER A 54 6.70 3.31 2.43
CA SER A 54 7.39 2.37 1.56
C SER A 54 6.42 1.49 0.77
N ILE A 55 5.36 1.02 1.43
CA ILE A 55 4.27 0.25 0.79
C ILE A 55 3.50 1.12 -0.21
N ALA A 56 3.14 2.36 0.15
CA ALA A 56 2.45 3.25 -0.79
C ALA A 56 3.29 3.52 -2.05
N ALA A 57 4.59 3.79 -1.88
CA ALA A 57 5.52 3.94 -2.99
C ALA A 57 5.64 2.66 -3.85
N LEU A 58 5.72 1.48 -3.21
CA LEU A 58 5.81 0.19 -3.90
C LEU A 58 4.58 -0.13 -4.76
N PHE A 59 3.38 0.24 -4.29
CA PHE A 59 2.13 -0.14 -4.94
C PHE A 59 1.59 0.89 -5.93
N PHE A 60 1.80 2.18 -5.66
CA PHE A 60 1.25 3.29 -6.44
C PHE A 60 2.29 4.04 -7.28
N GLY A 61 3.57 3.66 -7.18
CA GLY A 61 4.63 4.15 -8.03
C GLY A 61 5.07 5.58 -7.73
N SER A 62 5.83 6.15 -8.67
CA SER A 62 6.60 7.40 -8.47
C SER A 62 5.76 8.63 -8.19
N ILE A 63 4.69 8.88 -8.96
CA ILE A 63 3.90 10.12 -8.82
C ILE A 63 3.20 10.18 -7.45
N PRO A 64 2.43 9.17 -7.02
CA PRO A 64 1.80 9.16 -5.69
C PRO A 64 2.83 9.11 -4.56
N GLY A 65 3.93 8.37 -4.72
CA GLY A 65 5.00 8.30 -3.72
C GLY A 65 5.68 9.65 -3.48
N ILE A 66 6.09 10.34 -4.55
CA ILE A 66 6.75 11.65 -4.46
C ILE A 66 5.80 12.72 -3.90
N THR A 67 4.53 12.72 -4.31
CA THR A 67 3.55 13.68 -3.80
C THR A 67 3.29 13.48 -2.30
N ALA A 68 3.12 12.23 -1.84
CA ALA A 68 3.03 11.92 -0.41
C ALA A 68 4.31 12.32 0.35
N MET A 69 5.49 12.04 -0.21
CA MET A 69 6.79 12.43 0.36
C MET A 69 6.91 13.94 0.57
N ILE A 70 6.51 14.74 -0.42
CA ILE A 70 6.54 16.21 -0.33
C ILE A 70 5.60 16.70 0.76
N ILE A 71 4.36 16.21 0.80
CA ILE A 71 3.35 16.64 1.78
C ILE A 71 3.82 16.32 3.21
N ILE A 72 4.22 15.08 3.45
CA ILE A 72 4.61 14.59 4.77
C ILE A 72 5.96 15.20 5.19
N GLY A 73 6.92 15.27 4.27
CA GLY A 73 8.24 15.86 4.50
C GLY A 73 8.14 17.34 4.83
N ALA A 74 7.35 18.11 4.08
CA ALA A 74 7.09 19.51 4.37
C ALA A 74 6.45 19.68 5.75
N TYR A 75 5.38 18.93 6.04
CA TYR A 75 4.73 18.97 7.35
C TYR A 75 5.73 18.66 8.49
N ARG A 76 6.61 17.67 8.29
CA ARG A 76 7.61 17.29 9.30
C ARG A 76 8.66 18.37 9.54
N ILE A 77 9.12 19.03 8.48
CA ILE A 77 10.05 20.16 8.58
C ILE A 77 9.38 21.32 9.33
N PHE A 78 8.12 21.65 9.00
CA PHE A 78 7.37 22.70 9.67
C PHE A 78 7.06 22.40 11.13
N ALA A 79 6.78 21.14 11.48
CA ALA A 79 6.50 20.73 12.86
C ALA A 79 7.73 20.88 13.78
N GLY A 80 8.95 20.80 13.22
CA GLY A 80 10.19 20.98 13.97
C GLY A 80 10.44 19.93 15.08
N GLY A 81 11.31 20.28 16.03
CA GLY A 81 11.68 19.44 17.17
C GLY A 81 12.97 18.61 17.00
N ALA A 82 13.45 18.03 18.10
CA ALA A 82 14.72 17.28 18.16
C ALA A 82 14.80 16.10 17.17
N GLY A 83 13.65 15.49 16.82
CA GLY A 83 13.52 14.41 15.86
C GLY A 83 13.08 14.84 14.45
N ALA A 84 13.17 16.13 14.11
CA ALA A 84 12.75 16.64 12.81
C ALA A 84 13.67 16.13 11.69
N ALA A 85 14.99 16.29 11.85
CA ALA A 85 15.98 15.86 10.86
C ALA A 85 15.89 14.35 10.61
N MET A 86 15.91 13.55 11.68
CA MET A 86 15.73 12.10 11.61
C MET A 86 14.40 11.73 10.92
N GLY A 87 13.28 12.28 11.37
CA GLY A 87 11.96 11.93 10.83
C GLY A 87 11.79 12.30 9.35
N THR A 88 12.33 13.46 8.93
CA THR A 88 12.33 13.85 7.52
C THR A 88 13.17 12.88 6.69
N THR A 89 14.39 12.54 7.13
CA THR A 89 15.23 11.57 6.42
C THR A 89 14.57 10.19 6.32
N VAL A 90 13.85 9.75 7.35
CA VAL A 90 13.08 8.49 7.30
C VAL A 90 11.97 8.54 6.25
N VAL A 91 11.24 9.66 6.14
CA VAL A 91 10.20 9.84 5.10
C VAL A 91 10.81 9.70 3.70
N PHE A 92 11.92 10.42 3.43
CA PHE A 92 12.60 10.39 2.14
C PHE A 92 13.15 9.00 1.80
N THR A 93 13.87 8.38 2.74
CA THR A 93 14.47 7.05 2.54
C THR A 93 13.41 5.96 2.36
N SER A 94 12.34 5.97 3.15
CA SER A 94 11.26 4.97 3.05
C SER A 94 10.56 5.02 1.70
N VAL A 95 10.21 6.22 1.22
CA VAL A 95 9.59 6.39 -0.11
C VAL A 95 10.57 5.99 -1.20
N THR A 96 11.83 6.42 -1.10
CA THR A 96 12.85 6.10 -2.10
C THR A 96 13.09 4.60 -2.21
N ILE A 97 13.21 3.88 -1.09
CA ILE A 97 13.36 2.42 -1.10
C ILE A 97 12.16 1.75 -1.76
N GLY A 98 10.93 2.15 -1.42
CA GLY A 98 9.72 1.62 -2.05
C GLY A 98 9.67 1.87 -3.57
N LEU A 99 10.08 3.06 -4.01
CA LEU A 99 10.15 3.41 -5.44
C LEU A 99 11.25 2.65 -6.19
N LEU A 100 12.42 2.48 -5.57
CA LEU A 100 13.52 1.70 -6.14
C LEU A 100 13.08 0.24 -6.30
N TRP A 101 12.37 -0.31 -5.32
CA TRP A 101 11.82 -1.66 -5.41
C TRP A 101 10.78 -1.78 -6.52
N TRP A 102 9.85 -0.81 -6.61
CA TRP A 102 8.87 -0.74 -7.69
C TRP A 102 9.51 -0.68 -9.08
N TYR A 103 10.58 0.11 -9.24
CA TYR A 103 11.25 0.30 -10.53
C TYR A 103 12.13 -0.88 -10.94
N PHE A 104 12.95 -1.40 -10.03
CA PHE A 104 13.95 -2.44 -10.35
C PHE A 104 13.42 -3.87 -10.23
N ARG A 105 12.27 -4.10 -9.58
CA ARG A 105 11.67 -5.43 -9.39
C ARG A 105 10.26 -5.52 -9.98
N PRO A 106 10.03 -5.30 -11.29
CA PRO A 106 8.69 -5.25 -11.87
C PRO A 106 7.83 -6.52 -11.65
N ASP A 107 8.47 -7.69 -11.50
CA ASP A 107 7.80 -8.97 -11.25
C ASP A 107 7.68 -9.37 -9.76
N TRP A 108 7.90 -8.42 -8.83
CA TRP A 108 7.90 -8.69 -7.39
C TRP A 108 6.61 -9.38 -6.89
N ARG A 109 5.48 -9.16 -7.59
CA ARG A 109 4.16 -9.73 -7.26
C ARG A 109 3.97 -11.19 -7.64
N ARG A 110 4.71 -11.71 -8.64
CA ARG A 110 4.40 -13.01 -9.28
C ARG A 110 5.11 -14.22 -8.71
N LYS A 111 6.29 -14.03 -8.10
CA LYS A 111 7.10 -15.12 -7.55
C LYS A 111 6.98 -15.12 -6.02
N ASN A 112 8.03 -14.64 -5.36
CA ASN A 112 8.18 -14.72 -3.93
C ASN A 112 7.79 -13.40 -3.27
N TYR A 113 6.54 -12.96 -3.46
CA TYR A 113 6.09 -11.66 -2.95
C TYR A 113 6.30 -11.53 -1.43
N LEU A 114 6.18 -12.62 -0.66
CA LEU A 114 6.48 -12.64 0.77
C LEU A 114 7.95 -12.28 1.05
N LEU A 115 8.87 -12.85 0.29
CA LEU A 115 10.30 -12.62 0.45
C LEU A 115 10.69 -11.21 -0.02
N GLU A 116 10.11 -10.73 -1.11
CA GLU A 116 10.32 -9.37 -1.61
C GLU A 116 9.82 -8.32 -0.60
N LEU A 117 8.61 -8.51 -0.05
CA LEU A 117 8.05 -7.63 0.98
C LEU A 117 8.87 -7.68 2.28
N ALA A 118 9.33 -8.86 2.69
CA ALA A 118 10.19 -9.02 3.86
C ALA A 118 11.55 -8.34 3.65
N ALA A 119 12.19 -8.54 2.49
CA ALA A 119 13.48 -7.95 2.16
C ALA A 119 13.38 -6.41 2.07
N MET A 120 12.34 -5.89 1.42
CA MET A 120 12.08 -4.45 1.39
C MET A 120 11.83 -3.91 2.80
N GLY A 121 10.97 -4.60 3.59
CA GLY A 121 10.69 -4.25 4.98
C GLY A 121 11.96 -4.18 5.82
N ILE A 122 12.81 -5.22 5.81
CA ILE A 122 14.09 -5.23 6.51
C ILE A 122 14.97 -4.06 6.05
N THR A 123 15.07 -3.81 4.75
CA THR A 123 15.88 -2.72 4.20
C THR A 123 15.41 -1.35 4.71
N VAL A 124 14.09 -1.09 4.66
CA VAL A 124 13.51 0.17 5.17
C VAL A 124 13.81 0.36 6.65
N HIS A 125 13.67 -0.69 7.46
CA HIS A 125 13.85 -0.59 8.91
C HIS A 125 15.33 -0.49 9.32
N LEU A 126 16.24 -1.16 8.61
CA LEU A 126 17.68 -0.97 8.80
C LEU A 126 18.11 0.45 8.47
N VAL A 127 17.61 1.01 7.37
CA VAL A 127 17.90 2.41 6.99
C VAL A 127 17.29 3.37 7.99
N MET A 128 16.08 3.10 8.50
CA MET A 128 15.46 3.91 9.55
C MET A 128 16.26 3.88 10.86
N LEU A 129 16.79 2.71 11.26
CA LEU A 129 17.70 2.62 12.39
C LEU A 129 18.99 3.41 12.13
N GLY A 130 19.53 3.37 10.92
CA GLY A 130 20.64 4.26 10.51
C GLY A 130 20.30 5.75 10.61
N CYS A 131 19.05 6.13 10.37
CA CYS A 131 18.61 7.53 10.53
C CYS A 131 18.58 7.99 12.00
N THR A 132 18.56 7.08 12.97
CA THR A 132 18.60 7.44 14.40
C THR A 132 19.90 8.17 14.79
N PHE A 133 20.97 8.02 14.02
CA PHE A 133 22.21 8.77 14.22
C PHE A 133 22.04 10.28 13.99
N LEU A 134 20.99 10.72 13.31
CA LEU A 134 20.65 12.15 13.16
C LEU A 134 19.99 12.74 14.42
N LEU A 135 19.66 11.91 15.42
CA LEU A 135 19.15 12.41 16.71
C LEU A 135 20.28 13.05 17.55
N PRO A 136 19.94 14.02 18.41
CA PRO A 136 20.87 14.55 19.40
C PRO A 136 21.49 13.45 20.27
N ASP A 137 22.76 13.63 20.65
CA ASP A 137 23.53 12.63 21.40
C ASP A 137 22.85 12.20 22.71
N GLU A 138 22.11 13.12 23.36
CA GLU A 138 21.41 12.93 24.63
C GLU A 138 20.34 11.82 24.57
N VAL A 139 19.65 11.67 23.43
CA VAL A 139 18.51 10.76 23.29
C VAL A 139 18.79 9.58 22.35
N ARG A 140 19.90 9.61 21.60
CA ARG A 140 20.22 8.64 20.55
C ARG A 140 20.30 7.20 21.08
N TRP A 141 21.15 6.97 22.09
CA TRP A 141 21.39 5.61 22.60
C TRP A 141 20.16 5.03 23.26
N ASN A 142 19.48 5.81 24.09
CA ASN A 142 18.20 5.42 24.69
C ASN A 142 17.16 5.07 23.62
N THR A 143 17.10 5.82 22.52
CA THR A 143 16.17 5.51 21.42
C THR A 143 16.51 4.16 20.78
N ILE A 144 17.77 3.94 20.40
CA ILE A 144 18.22 2.70 19.75
C ILE A 144 17.91 1.48 20.62
N GLU A 145 18.29 1.50 21.89
CA GLU A 145 18.07 0.36 22.80
C GLU A 145 16.59 0.02 22.95
N ASN A 146 15.71 1.02 22.95
CA ASN A 146 14.28 0.82 23.12
C ASN A 146 13.56 0.41 21.81
N ILE A 147 13.99 0.89 20.65
CA ILE A 147 13.26 0.65 19.39
C ILE A 147 13.89 -0.43 18.51
N ALA A 148 15.19 -0.71 18.62
CA ALA A 148 15.89 -1.58 17.65
C ALA A 148 15.27 -2.98 17.57
N LEU A 149 14.97 -3.58 18.73
CA LEU A 149 14.42 -4.94 18.78
C LEU A 149 12.99 -5.00 18.20
N PRO A 150 12.01 -4.18 18.64
CA PRO A 150 10.69 -4.12 18.00
C PRO A 150 10.76 -3.81 16.51
N VAL A 151 11.63 -2.89 16.09
CA VAL A 151 11.75 -2.45 14.69
C VAL A 151 12.31 -3.55 13.81
N ILE A 152 13.25 -4.37 14.27
CA ILE A 152 13.82 -5.45 13.45
C ILE A 152 12.88 -6.66 13.40
N LEU A 153 12.16 -6.96 14.49
CA LEU A 153 11.32 -8.15 14.57
C LEU A 153 9.88 -7.91 14.08
N ILE A 154 9.22 -6.88 14.60
CA ILE A 154 7.78 -6.67 14.41
C ILE A 154 7.52 -5.94 13.09
N TYR A 155 8.36 -4.97 12.71
CA TYR A 155 8.01 -4.05 11.63
C TYR A 155 8.16 -4.66 10.23
N PRO A 156 9.18 -5.48 9.92
CA PRO A 156 9.22 -6.25 8.68
C PRO A 156 8.01 -7.18 8.56
N LEU A 157 7.59 -7.81 9.67
CA LEU A 157 6.37 -8.63 9.68
C LEU A 157 5.13 -7.78 9.39
N ALA A 158 4.99 -6.61 10.03
CA ALA A 158 3.90 -5.68 9.75
C ALA A 158 3.92 -5.18 8.29
N THR A 159 5.10 -5.00 7.70
CA THR A 159 5.28 -4.63 6.29
C THR A 159 4.80 -5.75 5.37
N VAL A 160 5.16 -6.99 5.66
CA VAL A 160 4.68 -8.17 4.93
C VAL A 160 3.16 -8.28 5.05
N LEU A 161 2.60 -8.15 6.25
CA LEU A 161 1.16 -8.22 6.48
C LEU A 161 0.40 -7.13 5.71
N LEU A 162 0.86 -5.88 5.80
CA LEU A 162 0.25 -4.77 5.05
C LEU A 162 0.38 -4.98 3.54
N GLY A 163 1.53 -5.47 3.07
CA GLY A 163 1.75 -5.81 1.67
C GLY A 163 0.82 -6.93 1.18
N ILE A 164 0.63 -7.99 1.97
CA ILE A 164 -0.32 -9.07 1.66
C ILE A 164 -1.75 -8.52 1.62
N LEU A 165 -2.15 -7.70 2.60
CA LEU A 165 -3.47 -7.09 2.63
C LEU A 165 -3.73 -6.30 1.35
N MET A 166 -2.75 -5.51 0.92
CA MET A 166 -2.84 -4.73 -0.30
C MET A 166 -2.83 -5.58 -1.58
N LEU A 167 -2.02 -6.64 -1.64
CA LEU A 167 -2.04 -7.59 -2.76
C LEU A 167 -3.40 -8.28 -2.87
N ASN A 168 -3.92 -8.79 -1.77
CA ASN A 168 -5.23 -9.43 -1.71
C ASN A 168 -6.33 -8.45 -2.13
N GLN A 169 -6.24 -7.20 -1.71
CA GLN A 169 -7.20 -6.16 -2.12
C GLN A 169 -7.15 -5.90 -3.63
N ALA A 170 -5.95 -5.89 -4.22
CA ALA A 170 -5.76 -5.73 -5.66
C ALA A 170 -6.30 -6.94 -6.46
N GLU A 171 -5.99 -8.17 -6.03
CA GLU A 171 -6.49 -9.40 -6.67
C GLU A 171 -8.00 -9.54 -6.56
N ASN A 172 -8.56 -9.31 -5.37
CA ASN A 172 -10.01 -9.34 -5.16
C ASN A 172 -10.74 -8.35 -6.07
N TRP A 173 -10.14 -7.19 -6.32
CA TRP A 173 -10.68 -6.20 -7.24
C TRP A 173 -10.63 -6.68 -8.70
N GLU A 174 -9.50 -7.23 -9.16
CA GLU A 174 -9.38 -7.80 -10.51
C GLU A 174 -10.40 -8.93 -10.74
N ASN A 175 -10.57 -9.82 -9.76
CA ASN A 175 -11.53 -10.92 -9.82
C ASN A 175 -12.97 -10.43 -9.91
N ARG A 176 -13.35 -9.43 -9.10
CA ARG A 176 -14.70 -8.82 -9.17
C ARG A 176 -14.96 -8.15 -10.51
N LYS A 177 -13.97 -7.43 -11.04
CA LYS A 177 -14.11 -6.80 -12.35
C LYS A 177 -14.24 -7.83 -13.47
N ALA A 178 -13.48 -8.91 -13.42
CA ALA A 178 -13.58 -10.00 -14.39
C ALA A 178 -14.95 -10.69 -14.33
N LEU A 179 -15.49 -10.90 -13.12
CA LEU A 179 -16.83 -11.44 -12.92
C LEU A 179 -17.90 -10.54 -13.55
N ASN A 180 -17.92 -9.25 -13.23
CA ASN A 180 -18.89 -8.30 -13.79
C ASN A 180 -18.82 -8.27 -15.33
N ILE A 181 -17.62 -8.28 -15.93
CA ILE A 181 -17.46 -8.31 -17.39
C ILE A 181 -18.00 -9.63 -17.98
N SER A 182 -17.80 -10.76 -17.28
CA SER A 182 -18.35 -12.04 -17.72
C SER A 182 -19.88 -12.09 -17.62
N GLU A 183 -20.46 -11.48 -16.58
CA GLU A 183 -21.92 -11.36 -16.40
C GLU A 183 -22.55 -10.46 -17.47
N GLU A 184 -21.96 -9.30 -17.77
CA GLU A 184 -22.41 -8.41 -18.85
C GLU A 184 -22.37 -9.12 -20.22
N ARG A 185 -21.29 -9.86 -20.50
CA ARG A 185 -21.18 -10.66 -21.73
C ARG A 185 -22.21 -11.78 -21.79
N TRP A 186 -22.50 -12.42 -20.65
CA TRP A 186 -23.52 -13.45 -20.57
C TRP A 186 -24.92 -12.88 -20.81
N HIS A 187 -25.26 -11.77 -20.14
CA HIS A 187 -26.51 -11.05 -20.36
C HIS A 187 -26.69 -10.64 -21.84
N PHE A 188 -25.67 -10.04 -22.46
CA PHE A 188 -25.75 -9.64 -23.86
C PHE A 188 -25.91 -10.82 -24.82
N ALA A 189 -25.25 -11.95 -24.54
CA ALA A 189 -25.40 -13.17 -25.35
C ALA A 189 -26.81 -13.78 -25.24
N LEU A 190 -27.52 -13.54 -24.14
CA LEU A 190 -28.92 -13.98 -23.95
C LEU A 190 -29.95 -13.00 -24.53
N GLU A 191 -29.68 -11.69 -24.48
CA GLU A 191 -30.56 -10.66 -25.05
C GLU A 191 -30.44 -10.55 -26.58
N GLY A 192 -29.30 -10.92 -27.15
CA GLY A 192 -29.03 -10.83 -28.59
C GLY A 192 -29.89 -11.71 -29.51
N PRO A 193 -30.19 -12.98 -29.18
CA PRO A 193 -31.01 -13.85 -30.03
C PRO A 193 -32.53 -13.70 -29.83
N GLY A 194 -33.01 -13.15 -28.71
CA GLY A 194 -34.44 -13.18 -28.36
C GLY A 194 -34.99 -14.59 -28.08
N ASP A 195 -34.13 -15.61 -28.08
CA ASP A 195 -34.45 -16.99 -27.73
C ASP A 195 -34.33 -17.18 -26.22
N GLY A 196 -35.37 -17.70 -25.59
CA GLY A 196 -35.38 -18.00 -24.15
C GLY A 196 -34.32 -19.02 -23.76
N VAL A 197 -33.74 -18.85 -22.58
CA VAL A 197 -32.82 -19.82 -21.98
C VAL A 197 -33.61 -20.95 -21.37
N TRP A 198 -33.16 -22.19 -21.58
CA TRP A 198 -33.68 -23.34 -20.86
C TRP A 198 -32.56 -24.07 -20.13
N ASP A 199 -32.86 -24.56 -18.93
CA ASP A 199 -31.95 -25.38 -18.13
C ASP A 199 -32.66 -26.69 -17.78
N TRP A 200 -32.00 -27.82 -18.00
CA TRP A 200 -32.54 -29.14 -17.72
C TRP A 200 -31.73 -29.81 -16.62
N ASN A 201 -32.42 -30.19 -15.54
CA ASN A 201 -31.82 -31.01 -14.50
C ASN A 201 -32.02 -32.51 -14.84
N PRO A 202 -30.98 -33.25 -15.23
CA PRO A 202 -31.11 -34.66 -15.60
C PRO A 202 -31.40 -35.60 -14.42
N GLN A 203 -31.23 -35.15 -13.18
CA GLN A 203 -31.50 -35.95 -11.98
C GLN A 203 -32.97 -35.84 -11.52
N THR A 204 -33.54 -34.65 -11.59
CA THR A 204 -34.96 -34.40 -11.22
C THR A 204 -35.90 -34.39 -12.43
N ASN A 205 -35.34 -34.36 -13.64
CA ASN A 205 -36.03 -34.24 -14.91
C ASN A 205 -36.87 -32.95 -15.05
N GLU A 206 -36.53 -31.91 -14.30
CA GLU A 206 -37.16 -30.59 -14.36
C GLU A 206 -36.51 -29.73 -15.45
N ILE A 207 -37.33 -28.97 -16.18
CA ILE A 207 -36.87 -28.03 -17.20
C ILE A 207 -37.35 -26.63 -16.83
N PHE A 208 -36.42 -25.71 -16.68
CA PHE A 208 -36.69 -24.28 -16.48
C PHE A 208 -36.62 -23.56 -17.82
N TYR A 209 -37.51 -22.59 -18.04
CA TYR A 209 -37.49 -21.69 -19.21
C TYR A 209 -37.49 -20.24 -18.72
N SER A 210 -36.63 -19.39 -19.26
CA SER A 210 -36.66 -17.96 -18.98
C SER A 210 -37.92 -17.34 -19.60
N LYS A 211 -38.60 -16.47 -18.86
CA LYS A 211 -39.72 -15.68 -19.39
C LYS A 211 -39.19 -14.62 -20.37
N GLN A 212 -39.81 -14.55 -21.55
CA GLN A 212 -39.63 -13.44 -22.51
C GLN A 212 -40.11 -12.12 -21.93
#